data_AF-A0A8J9S534-F1
#
_entry.id   AF-A0A8J9S534-F1
#
_cell.length_a   1.000
_cell.length_b   1.000
_cell.length_c   1.000
_cell.angle_alpha   90.00
_cell.angle_beta   90.00
_cell.angle_gamma   90.00
#
_symmetry.space_group_name_H-M   'P 1'
#
loop_
_entity.id
_entity.type
_entity.pdbx_description
1 polymer ?
#
loop_
_entity_poly.entity_id
_entity_poly.type
_entity_poly.pdbx_seq_one_letter_code
_entity_poly.pdbx_strand_id
1 'polypeptide(L)'
;MVLLPLVSTLWWAYQRRERALSELAQVKTLLQHIALANRDWLPVGVLPPAHLQQTQALLHTLTDGMRAYFLPPRFYSTEFPYAGLKLKMMKIAQERAKIMRRITNAFHQLARSSEVLRSAGLGDAQLAQLADWNFQLHLSFERMANIKEYRTPQGIRALSRCYVSLLIPIFFGPYYASLHYGVGTAFAVIFAILMNLGTVGVLHTAMALEDPFDNQGLDGVYVDESLYEAEQAIFFSEELLEPVTHTKADSILTHHQGNSMKGESKLHQSRDANVTVGDSVNELPHSNTDVEAPPHH
;
A
#
# COMPACT_ATOMS: atom_id res chain seq x y z
N MET A 1 33.70 3.08 20.82
CA MET A 1 32.73 4.18 20.60
C MET A 1 32.32 4.25 19.12
N VAL A 2 31.80 3.15 18.57
CA VAL A 2 31.52 2.98 17.11
C VAL A 2 30.17 2.30 16.89
N LEU A 3 29.84 1.37 17.76
CA LEU A 3 28.54 0.72 17.80
C LEU A 3 27.41 1.70 18.13
N LEU A 4 27.70 2.78 18.86
CA LEU A 4 26.69 3.75 19.31
C LEU A 4 25.95 4.44 18.14
N PRO A 5 26.62 5.05 17.14
CA PRO A 5 25.91 5.61 15.98
C PRO A 5 25.14 4.54 15.20
N LEU A 6 25.72 3.36 14.99
CA LEU A 6 25.09 2.26 14.26
C LEU A 6 23.79 1.79 14.94
N VAL A 7 23.84 1.53 16.25
CA VAL A 7 22.69 1.15 17.07
C VAL A 7 21.66 2.27 17.10
N SER A 8 22.10 3.54 17.19
CA SER A 8 21.17 4.66 17.14
C SER A 8 20.43 4.73 15.80
N THR A 9 21.11 4.50 14.66
CA THR A 9 20.44 4.50 13.35
C THR A 9 19.42 3.39 13.22
N LEU A 10 19.71 2.20 13.76
CA LEU A 10 18.77 1.08 13.82
C LEU A 10 17.55 1.44 14.68
N TRP A 11 17.77 2.02 15.86
CA TRP A 11 16.69 2.47 16.74
C TRP A 11 15.76 3.47 16.07
N TRP A 12 16.31 4.47 15.36
CA TRP A 12 15.51 5.44 14.60
C TRP A 12 14.71 4.80 13.47
N ALA A 13 15.29 3.82 12.77
CA ALA A 13 14.59 3.07 11.72
C ALA A 13 13.42 2.25 12.31
N TYR A 14 13.65 1.57 13.44
CA TYR A 14 12.60 0.84 14.15
C TYR A 14 11.47 1.77 14.61
N GLN A 15 11.78 2.90 15.25
CA GLN A 15 10.76 3.87 15.67
C GLN A 15 9.94 4.40 14.48
N ARG A 16 10.56 4.58 13.32
CA ARG A 16 9.85 5.03 12.11
C ARG A 16 8.82 4.00 11.67
N ARG A 17 9.19 2.72 11.66
CA ARG A 17 8.28 1.60 11.37
C ARG A 17 7.12 1.55 12.35
N GLU A 18 7.40 1.60 13.66
CA GLU A 18 6.34 1.56 14.67
C GLU A 18 5.35 2.72 14.55
N ARG A 19 5.85 3.93 14.23
CA ARG A 19 4.97 5.07 13.93
C ARG A 19 4.11 4.83 12.69
N ALA A 20 4.69 4.25 11.63
CA ALA A 20 3.93 3.92 10.42
C ALA A 20 2.82 2.91 10.70
N LEU A 21 3.09 1.88 11.50
CA LEU A 21 2.10 0.89 11.94
C LEU A 21 0.99 1.52 12.79
N SER A 22 1.35 2.40 13.73
CA SER A 22 0.38 3.10 14.57
C SER A 22 -0.56 3.99 13.75
N GLU A 23 -0.02 4.76 12.80
CA GLU A 23 -0.85 5.62 11.93
C GLU A 23 -1.70 4.79 10.97
N LEU A 24 -1.19 3.66 10.48
CA LEU A 24 -1.96 2.74 9.64
C LEU A 24 -3.14 2.11 10.41
N ALA A 25 -2.93 1.70 11.66
CA ALA A 25 -4.01 1.22 12.52
C ALA A 25 -5.08 2.31 12.72
N GLN A 26 -4.65 3.56 12.95
CA GLN A 26 -5.56 4.70 13.07
C GLN A 26 -6.38 4.92 11.79
N VAL A 27 -5.75 4.84 10.61
CA VAL A 27 -6.45 4.91 9.31
C VAL A 27 -7.53 3.84 9.20
N LYS A 28 -7.20 2.56 9.49
CA LYS A 28 -8.18 1.45 9.43
C LYS A 28 -9.39 1.70 10.32
N THR A 29 -9.15 2.05 11.58
CA THR A 29 -10.20 2.27 12.56
C THR A 29 -11.09 3.46 12.18
N LEU A 30 -10.49 4.57 11.72
CA LEU A 30 -11.25 5.74 11.29
C LEU A 30 -12.07 5.50 10.03
N LEU A 31 -11.54 4.77 9.04
CA LEU A 31 -12.30 4.36 7.85
C LEU A 31 -13.57 3.59 8.24
N GLN A 32 -13.44 2.61 9.14
CA GLN A 32 -14.57 1.82 9.64
C GLN A 32 -15.57 2.67 10.42
N HIS A 33 -15.13 3.52 11.34
CA HIS A 33 -16.03 4.37 12.12
C HIS A 33 -16.78 5.39 11.25
N ILE A 34 -16.12 5.98 10.25
CA ILE A 34 -16.77 6.90 9.31
C ILE A 34 -17.84 6.14 8.49
N ALA A 35 -17.54 4.93 8.02
CA ALA A 35 -18.51 4.10 7.30
C ALA A 35 -19.73 3.75 8.19
N LEU A 36 -19.49 3.29 9.41
CA LEU A 36 -20.55 2.92 10.36
C LEU A 36 -21.40 4.14 10.75
N ALA A 37 -20.81 5.31 10.95
CA ALA A 37 -21.57 6.53 11.26
C ALA A 37 -22.49 6.95 10.12
N ASN A 38 -22.02 6.86 8.87
CA ASN A 38 -22.85 7.16 7.70
C ASN A 38 -23.98 6.15 7.48
N ARG A 39 -23.88 4.95 8.06
CA ARG A 39 -24.88 3.89 7.95
C ARG A 39 -25.88 3.88 9.12
N ASP A 40 -25.40 3.97 10.35
CA ASP A 40 -26.16 3.57 11.55
C ASP A 40 -26.73 4.74 12.35
N TRP A 41 -26.20 5.96 12.20
CA TRP A 41 -26.60 7.09 13.06
C TRP A 41 -27.99 7.65 12.76
N LEU A 42 -28.50 7.43 11.55
CA LEU A 42 -29.83 7.84 11.15
C LEU A 42 -30.66 6.61 10.76
N PRO A 43 -31.97 6.61 11.04
CA PRO A 43 -32.82 5.48 10.71
C PRO A 43 -32.99 5.32 9.20
N VAL A 44 -33.21 4.08 8.78
CA VAL A 44 -33.38 3.71 7.38
C VAL A 44 -34.55 4.49 6.76
N GLY A 45 -34.31 5.09 5.59
CA GLY A 45 -35.33 5.84 4.82
C GLY A 45 -35.30 7.36 4.99
N VAL A 46 -34.52 7.90 5.94
CA VAL A 46 -34.31 9.36 6.07
C VAL A 46 -33.21 9.86 5.13
N LEU A 47 -32.22 9.02 4.86
CA LEU A 47 -31.12 9.34 3.95
C LEU A 47 -31.53 9.16 2.48
N PRO A 48 -30.92 9.95 1.56
CA PRO A 48 -30.98 9.66 0.14
C PRO A 48 -30.46 8.24 -0.15
N PRO A 49 -31.12 7.45 -1.02
CA PRO A 49 -30.75 6.06 -1.27
C PRO A 49 -29.33 5.90 -1.86
N ALA A 50 -28.80 6.95 -2.50
CA ALA A 50 -27.46 6.96 -3.08
C ALA A 50 -26.36 7.37 -2.08
N HIS A 51 -26.69 7.90 -0.90
CA HIS A 51 -25.70 8.48 0.02
C HIS A 51 -24.69 7.45 0.54
N LEU A 52 -25.19 6.27 0.92
CA LEU A 52 -24.37 5.20 1.47
C LEU A 52 -23.40 4.65 0.41
N GLN A 53 -23.91 4.35 -0.78
CA GLN A 53 -23.10 3.92 -1.93
C GLN A 53 -22.05 4.96 -2.33
N GLN A 54 -22.40 6.25 -2.34
CA GLN A 54 -21.46 7.33 -2.61
C GLN A 54 -20.37 7.40 -1.54
N THR A 55 -20.72 7.29 -0.26
CA THR A 55 -19.76 7.33 0.83
C THR A 55 -18.80 6.15 0.77
N GLN A 56 -19.29 4.94 0.52
CA GLN A 56 -18.43 3.76 0.33
C GLN A 56 -17.51 3.91 -0.88
N ALA A 57 -18.02 4.39 -2.02
CA ALA A 57 -17.20 4.64 -3.21
C ALA A 57 -16.09 5.69 -2.95
N LEU A 58 -16.36 6.69 -2.11
CA LEU A 58 -15.36 7.67 -1.67
C LEU A 58 -14.31 7.03 -0.76
N LEU A 59 -14.72 6.17 0.18
CA LEU A 59 -13.80 5.44 1.06
C LEU A 59 -12.91 4.47 0.26
N HIS A 60 -13.47 3.75 -0.72
CA HIS A 60 -12.71 2.91 -1.66
C HIS A 60 -11.74 3.75 -2.51
N THR A 61 -12.19 4.90 -3.02
CA THR A 61 -11.32 5.81 -3.77
C THR A 61 -10.15 6.30 -2.92
N LEU A 62 -10.39 6.48 -1.62
CA LEU A 62 -9.38 6.89 -0.66
C LEU A 62 -8.38 5.76 -0.36
N THR A 63 -8.83 4.55 -0.08
CA THR A 63 -7.97 3.37 0.15
C THR A 63 -7.12 3.06 -1.08
N ASP A 64 -7.70 3.10 -2.28
CA ASP A 64 -6.96 2.94 -3.53
C ASP A 64 -5.94 4.04 -3.76
N GLY A 65 -6.31 5.29 -3.48
CA GLY A 65 -5.40 6.42 -3.56
C GLY A 65 -4.20 6.22 -2.62
N MET A 66 -4.46 5.81 -1.38
CA MET A 66 -3.44 5.48 -0.39
C MET A 66 -2.54 4.34 -0.88
N ARG A 67 -3.09 3.23 -1.39
CA ARG A 67 -2.31 2.13 -1.98
C ARG A 67 -1.41 2.63 -3.11
N ALA A 68 -1.98 3.34 -4.08
CA ALA A 68 -1.24 3.90 -5.21
C ALA A 68 -0.12 4.87 -4.79
N TYR A 69 -0.31 5.57 -3.66
CA TYR A 69 0.70 6.46 -3.11
C TYR A 69 1.80 5.72 -2.33
N PHE A 70 1.44 4.72 -1.51
CA PHE A 70 2.35 4.05 -0.57
C PHE A 70 3.08 2.82 -1.14
N LEU A 71 2.51 2.06 -2.08
CA LEU A 71 3.15 0.85 -2.60
C LEU A 71 4.36 1.08 -3.52
N PRO A 72 4.35 2.07 -4.44
CA PRO A 72 5.47 2.21 -5.36
C PRO A 72 6.78 2.55 -4.64
N PRO A 73 7.88 1.83 -4.91
CA PRO A 73 9.18 2.13 -4.34
C PRO A 73 9.65 3.52 -4.79
N ARG A 74 10.36 4.23 -3.92
CA ARG A 74 10.81 5.58 -4.24
C ARG A 74 12.06 5.52 -5.12
N PHE A 75 12.06 6.29 -6.22
CA PHE A 75 13.16 6.32 -7.19
C PHE A 75 14.53 6.75 -6.61
N TYR A 76 14.55 7.41 -5.45
CA TYR A 76 15.77 7.81 -4.74
C TYR A 76 16.35 6.71 -3.82
N SER A 77 15.79 5.50 -3.84
CA SER A 77 16.12 4.47 -2.86
C SER A 77 17.44 3.74 -3.14
N THR A 78 17.75 3.48 -4.41
CA THR A 78 18.81 2.52 -4.78
C THR A 78 19.88 3.08 -5.72
N GLU A 79 19.54 4.00 -6.63
CA GLU A 79 20.46 4.43 -7.70
C GLU A 79 20.72 5.94 -7.66
N PHE A 80 21.99 6.34 -7.71
CA PHE A 80 22.39 7.73 -7.89
C PHE A 80 22.30 8.09 -9.39
N PRO A 81 21.43 9.03 -9.79
CA PRO A 81 21.21 9.27 -11.19
C PRO A 81 21.99 10.48 -11.66
N TYR A 82 23.13 10.26 -12.32
CA TYR A 82 24.00 11.35 -12.79
C TYR A 82 23.74 11.80 -14.24
N ALA A 83 22.92 11.11 -15.05
CA ALA A 83 22.63 11.53 -16.44
C ALA A 83 21.21 11.17 -16.92
N GLY A 84 20.54 12.11 -17.62
CA GLY A 84 19.25 11.89 -18.32
C GLY A 84 17.98 11.79 -17.46
N LEU A 85 18.11 11.91 -16.13
CA LEU A 85 17.04 11.51 -15.20
C LEU A 85 16.03 12.61 -14.83
N LYS A 86 16.30 13.89 -15.11
CA LYS A 86 15.40 15.01 -14.75
C LYS A 86 13.99 14.80 -15.28
N LEU A 87 13.86 14.28 -16.51
CA LEU A 87 12.56 13.97 -17.11
C LEU A 87 11.85 12.80 -16.42
N LYS A 88 12.57 11.72 -16.06
CA LYS A 88 11.99 10.60 -15.30
C LYS A 88 11.55 11.06 -13.91
N MET A 89 12.39 11.83 -13.22
CA MET A 89 12.07 12.42 -11.90
C MET A 89 10.84 13.32 -11.97
N MET A 90 10.77 14.19 -12.98
CA MET A 90 9.63 15.07 -13.21
C MET A 90 8.35 14.28 -13.50
N LYS A 91 8.41 13.22 -14.32
CA LYS A 91 7.26 12.32 -14.55
C LYS A 91 6.77 11.68 -13.26
N ILE A 92 7.66 11.15 -12.42
CA ILE A 92 7.30 10.52 -11.15
C ILE A 92 6.72 11.53 -10.17
N ALA A 93 7.32 12.71 -10.06
CA ALA A 93 6.79 13.79 -9.23
C ALA A 93 5.39 14.22 -9.70
N GLN A 94 5.18 14.27 -11.02
CA GLN A 94 3.89 14.60 -11.61
C GLN A 94 2.84 13.51 -11.32
N GLU A 95 3.16 12.23 -11.47
CA GLU A 95 2.26 11.13 -11.12
C GLU A 95 1.89 11.15 -9.63
N ARG A 96 2.88 11.39 -8.76
CA ARG A 96 2.62 11.55 -7.32
C ARG A 96 1.71 12.74 -7.02
N ALA A 97 1.93 13.87 -7.66
CA ALA A 97 1.08 15.04 -7.48
C ALA A 97 -0.36 14.78 -7.95
N LYS A 98 -0.55 14.01 -9.03
CA LYS A 98 -1.88 13.58 -9.48
C LYS A 98 -2.58 12.70 -8.44
N ILE A 99 -1.88 11.69 -7.92
CA ILE A 99 -2.42 10.79 -6.87
C ILE A 99 -2.79 11.61 -5.63
N MET A 100 -1.89 12.49 -5.16
CA MET A 100 -2.14 13.34 -3.99
C MET A 100 -3.40 14.20 -4.19
N ARG A 101 -3.55 14.84 -5.35
CA ARG A 101 -4.76 15.62 -5.68
C ARG A 101 -6.02 14.77 -5.66
N ARG A 102 -5.97 13.53 -6.17
CA ARG A 102 -7.11 12.61 -6.13
C ARG A 102 -7.51 12.30 -4.69
N ILE A 103 -6.54 12.02 -3.83
CA ILE A 103 -6.76 11.76 -2.39
C ILE A 103 -7.37 12.99 -1.70
N THR A 104 -6.78 14.17 -1.87
CA THR A 104 -7.31 15.42 -1.28
C THR A 104 -8.74 15.71 -1.75
N ASN A 105 -9.02 15.49 -3.03
CA ASN A 105 -10.38 15.66 -3.56
C ASN A 105 -11.37 14.64 -2.97
N ALA A 106 -10.94 13.40 -2.70
CA ALA A 106 -11.77 12.41 -2.02
C ALA A 106 -12.08 12.84 -0.58
N PHE A 107 -11.09 13.35 0.16
CA PHE A 107 -11.30 13.91 1.49
C PHE A 107 -12.29 15.08 1.49
N HIS A 108 -12.19 16.00 0.53
CA HIS A 108 -13.15 17.10 0.40
C HIS A 108 -14.57 16.61 0.10
N GLN A 109 -14.72 15.57 -0.71
CA GLN A 109 -16.02 14.98 -1.01
C GLN A 109 -16.61 14.24 0.21
N LEU A 110 -15.77 13.55 0.97
CA LEU A 110 -16.17 12.88 2.22
C LEU A 110 -16.59 13.88 3.31
N ALA A 111 -15.90 15.01 3.42
CA ALA A 111 -16.33 16.10 4.30
C ALA A 111 -17.68 16.69 3.87
N ARG A 112 -17.93 16.82 2.55
CA ARG A 112 -19.22 17.29 2.02
C ARG A 112 -20.35 16.28 2.22
N SER A 113 -20.08 14.98 2.17
CA SER A 113 -21.11 13.97 2.44
C SER A 113 -21.62 14.08 3.88
N SER A 114 -20.79 14.53 4.82
CA SER A 114 -21.22 14.79 6.20
C SER A 114 -22.29 15.90 6.30
N GLU A 115 -22.32 16.86 5.37
CA GLU A 115 -23.36 17.91 5.33
C GLU A 115 -24.73 17.35 4.90
N VAL A 116 -24.74 16.27 4.12
CA VAL A 116 -25.99 15.56 3.77
C VAL A 116 -26.63 14.98 5.03
N LEU A 117 -25.84 14.41 5.93
CA LEU A 117 -26.33 13.93 7.23
C LEU A 117 -26.90 15.06 8.08
N ARG A 118 -26.28 16.25 8.04
CA ARG A 118 -26.81 17.45 8.70
C ARG A 118 -28.20 17.80 8.19
N SER A 119 -28.37 17.85 6.87
CA SER A 119 -29.66 18.16 6.24
C SER A 119 -30.74 17.11 6.54
N ALA A 120 -30.33 15.87 6.80
CA ALA A 120 -31.19 14.76 7.21
C ALA A 120 -31.57 14.79 8.71
N GLY A 121 -31.10 15.78 9.47
CA GLY A 121 -31.46 15.98 10.87
C GLY A 121 -30.50 15.37 11.89
N LEU A 122 -29.27 15.03 11.50
CA LEU A 122 -28.23 14.61 12.45
C LEU A 122 -27.92 15.74 13.45
N GLY A 123 -27.78 15.40 14.74
CA GLY A 123 -27.45 16.38 15.77
C GLY A 123 -26.05 16.99 15.57
N ASP A 124 -25.90 18.29 15.88
CA ASP A 124 -24.63 19.01 15.69
C ASP A 124 -23.43 18.37 16.43
N ALA A 125 -23.67 17.72 17.58
CA ALA A 125 -22.63 17.03 18.34
C ALA A 125 -22.07 15.80 17.61
N GLN A 126 -22.94 15.00 16.99
CA GLN A 126 -22.54 13.83 16.20
C GLN A 126 -21.85 14.27 14.91
N LEU A 127 -22.35 15.34 14.28
CA LEU A 127 -21.71 15.92 13.10
C LEU A 127 -20.29 16.42 13.41
N ALA A 128 -20.09 17.09 14.55
CA ALA A 128 -18.76 17.52 14.99
C ALA A 128 -17.81 16.33 15.23
N GLN A 129 -18.31 15.23 15.79
CA GLN A 129 -17.54 13.99 15.96
C GLN A 129 -17.12 13.38 14.62
N LEU A 130 -18.01 13.33 13.63
CA LEU A 130 -17.70 12.85 12.29
C LEU A 130 -16.68 13.75 11.58
N ALA A 131 -16.79 15.07 11.76
CA ALA A 131 -15.82 16.03 11.21
C ALA A 131 -14.43 15.84 11.84
N ASP A 132 -14.35 15.61 13.15
CA ASP A 132 -13.08 15.28 13.82
C ASP A 132 -12.49 13.98 13.27
N TRP A 133 -13.28 12.91 13.11
CA TRP A 133 -12.79 11.66 12.52
C TRP A 133 -12.26 11.82 11.10
N ASN A 134 -12.94 12.61 10.27
CA ASN A 134 -12.45 12.96 8.93
C ASN A 134 -11.12 13.71 8.98
N PHE A 135 -10.99 14.66 9.89
CA PHE A 135 -9.73 15.40 10.10
C PHE A 135 -8.61 14.48 10.59
N GLN A 136 -8.88 13.61 11.57
CA GLN A 136 -7.89 12.65 12.07
C GLN A 136 -7.45 11.67 10.98
N LEU A 137 -8.37 11.22 10.11
CA LEU A 137 -8.04 10.33 9.00
C LEU A 137 -7.11 11.02 7.99
N HIS A 138 -7.40 12.28 7.67
CA HIS A 138 -6.56 13.10 6.82
C HIS A 138 -5.18 13.35 7.46
N LEU A 139 -5.15 13.64 8.76
CA LEU A 139 -3.91 13.86 9.51
C LEU A 139 -3.04 12.60 9.55
N SER A 140 -3.61 11.42 9.82
CA SER A 140 -2.88 10.16 9.82
C SER A 140 -2.33 9.82 8.43
N PHE A 141 -3.09 10.09 7.37
CA PHE A 141 -2.60 9.99 6.00
C PHE A 141 -1.37 10.89 5.76
N GLU A 142 -1.44 12.17 6.12
CA GLU A 142 -0.33 13.11 5.95
C GLU A 142 0.88 12.72 6.82
N ARG A 143 0.67 12.18 8.02
CA ARG A 143 1.76 11.64 8.85
C ARG A 143 2.42 10.43 8.22
N MET A 144 1.66 9.49 7.67
CA MET A 144 2.20 8.37 6.90
C MET A 144 2.95 8.85 5.66
N ALA A 145 2.41 9.84 4.95
CA ALA A 145 3.06 10.47 3.79
C ALA A 145 4.39 11.13 4.20
N ASN A 146 4.42 11.82 5.33
CA ASN A 146 5.63 12.40 5.90
C ASN A 146 6.64 11.32 6.30
N ILE A 147 6.21 10.18 6.86
CA ILE A 147 7.10 9.05 7.15
C ILE A 147 7.71 8.48 5.86
N LYS A 148 6.92 8.37 4.79
CA LYS A 148 7.40 7.92 3.47
C LYS A 148 8.35 8.93 2.82
N GLU A 149 8.10 10.23 2.99
CA GLU A 149 8.84 11.28 2.31
C GLU A 149 10.10 11.72 3.09
N TYR A 150 10.05 11.71 4.42
CA TYR A 150 11.14 12.10 5.29
C TYR A 150 12.10 10.94 5.55
N ARG A 151 13.31 11.02 4.98
CA ARG A 151 14.36 10.00 5.14
C ARG A 151 15.51 10.50 6.01
N THR A 152 16.26 9.55 6.57
CA THR A 152 17.58 9.78 7.16
C THR A 152 18.45 10.51 6.13
N PRO A 153 19.11 11.62 6.49
CA PRO A 153 19.85 12.43 5.52
C PRO A 153 20.94 11.60 4.83
N GLN A 154 21.06 11.74 3.51
CA GLN A 154 21.99 10.99 2.66
C GLN A 154 23.44 11.03 3.18
N GLY A 155 23.82 12.13 3.82
CA GLY A 155 25.13 12.28 4.46
C GLY A 155 25.38 11.25 5.58
N ILE A 156 24.40 10.97 6.44
CA ILE A 156 24.56 9.97 7.51
C ILE A 156 24.71 8.58 6.90
N ARG A 157 23.98 8.26 5.83
CA ARG A 157 24.08 6.95 5.14
C ARG A 157 25.43 6.76 4.48
N ALA A 158 25.92 7.77 3.75
CA ALA A 158 27.23 7.72 3.13
C ALA A 158 28.33 7.60 4.19
N LEU A 159 28.19 8.34 5.29
CA LEU A 159 29.10 8.28 6.43
C LEU A 159 29.12 6.90 7.09
N SER A 160 27.97 6.28 7.37
CA SER A 160 27.93 4.96 7.99
C SER A 160 28.49 3.85 7.07
N ARG A 161 28.25 3.94 5.75
CA ARG A 161 28.90 3.05 4.76
C ARG A 161 30.41 3.24 4.70
N CYS A 162 30.89 4.48 4.66
CA CYS A 162 32.31 4.80 4.69
C CYS A 162 32.95 4.31 5.99
N TYR A 163 32.27 4.49 7.12
CA TYR A 163 32.77 4.05 8.41
C TYR A 163 32.95 2.53 8.46
N VAL A 164 31.91 1.77 8.13
CA VAL A 164 31.95 0.30 8.19
C VAL A 164 32.91 -0.26 7.14
N SER A 165 32.92 0.28 5.92
CA SER A 165 33.74 -0.25 4.82
C SER A 165 35.20 0.18 4.85
N LEU A 166 35.53 1.37 5.37
CA LEU A 166 36.87 1.96 5.27
C LEU A 166 37.52 2.17 6.63
N LEU A 167 36.82 2.75 7.61
CA LEU A 167 37.43 3.05 8.91
C LEU A 167 37.66 1.77 9.74
N ILE A 168 36.70 0.84 9.79
CA ILE A 168 36.86 -0.39 10.58
C ILE A 168 38.08 -1.21 10.13
N PRO A 169 38.26 -1.55 8.84
CA PRO A 169 39.43 -2.34 8.41
C PRO A 169 40.76 -1.63 8.66
N ILE A 170 40.84 -0.31 8.45
CA ILE A 170 42.08 0.45 8.60
C ILE A 170 42.53 0.49 10.08
N PHE A 171 41.62 0.77 11.00
CA PHE A 171 41.97 0.92 12.41
C PHE A 171 42.07 -0.42 13.15
N PHE A 172 41.23 -1.41 12.82
CA PHE A 172 41.26 -2.72 13.46
C PHE A 172 42.19 -3.72 12.78
N GLY A 173 42.66 -3.46 11.56
CA GLY A 173 43.63 -4.29 10.85
C GLY A 173 44.91 -4.58 11.65
N PRO A 174 45.60 -3.56 12.19
CA PRO A 174 46.79 -3.77 13.04
C PRO A 174 46.48 -4.58 14.30
N TYR A 175 45.29 -4.42 14.87
CA TYR A 175 44.85 -5.20 16.02
C TYR A 175 44.70 -6.68 15.65
N TYR A 176 44.05 -7.01 14.53
CA TYR A 176 43.94 -8.39 14.06
C TYR A 176 45.31 -9.01 13.74
N ALA A 177 46.25 -8.23 13.20
CA ALA A 177 47.63 -8.68 12.99
C ALA A 177 48.36 -8.96 14.31
N SER A 178 48.18 -8.12 15.33
CA SER A 178 48.75 -8.39 16.67
C SER A 178 48.18 -9.67 17.31
N LEU A 179 46.90 -9.93 17.07
CA LEU A 179 46.19 -11.11 17.59
C LEU A 179 46.74 -12.41 16.98
N HIS A 180 47.14 -12.37 15.70
CA HIS A 180 47.79 -13.51 15.04
C HIS A 180 49.07 -13.97 15.77
N TYR A 181 49.91 -13.04 16.23
CA TYR A 181 51.14 -13.37 16.94
C TYR A 181 50.91 -13.94 18.35
N GLY A 182 49.80 -13.59 19.00
CA GLY A 182 49.51 -14.02 20.37
C GLY A 182 48.74 -15.34 20.50
N VAL A 183 47.70 -15.54 19.68
CA VAL A 183 46.75 -16.66 19.79
C VAL A 183 46.65 -17.52 18.52
N GLY A 184 47.35 -17.12 17.45
CA GLY A 184 47.41 -17.86 16.20
C GLY A 184 46.46 -17.34 15.11
N THR A 185 46.79 -17.66 13.86
CA THR A 185 46.12 -17.13 12.66
C THR A 185 44.65 -17.49 12.57
N ALA A 186 44.30 -18.73 12.92
CA ALA A 186 42.93 -19.23 12.77
C ALA A 186 41.95 -18.42 13.62
N PHE A 187 42.30 -18.14 14.88
CA PHE A 187 41.48 -17.32 15.77
C PHE A 187 41.35 -15.88 15.26
N ALA A 188 42.46 -15.26 14.83
CA ALA A 188 42.45 -13.89 14.32
C ALA A 188 41.55 -13.74 13.07
N VAL A 189 41.59 -14.70 12.14
CA VAL A 189 40.76 -14.69 10.94
C VAL A 189 39.29 -14.88 11.29
N ILE A 190 38.95 -15.88 12.12
CA ILE A 190 37.55 -16.12 12.52
C ILE A 190 36.99 -14.90 13.26
N PHE A 191 37.76 -14.30 14.17
CA PHE A 191 37.35 -13.11 14.90
C PHE A 191 37.11 -11.92 13.97
N ALA A 192 38.00 -11.69 13.00
CA ALA A 192 37.84 -10.63 12.00
C ALA A 192 36.59 -10.83 11.12
N ILE A 193 36.30 -12.08 10.73
CA ILE A 193 35.08 -12.42 9.98
C ILE A 193 33.84 -12.13 10.82
N LEU A 194 33.79 -12.59 12.07
CA LEU A 194 32.65 -12.37 12.96
C LEU A 194 32.39 -10.88 13.22
N MET A 195 33.43 -10.09 13.46
CA MET A 195 33.31 -8.65 13.69
C MET A 195 32.81 -7.89 12.45
N ASN A 196 33.32 -8.23 11.26
CA ASN A 196 32.83 -7.63 10.01
C ASN A 196 31.40 -8.07 9.70
N LEU A 197 31.07 -9.35 9.90
CA LEU A 197 29.71 -9.86 9.70
C LEU A 197 28.70 -9.15 10.61
N GLY A 198 29.04 -8.97 11.90
CA GLY A 198 28.17 -8.27 12.85
C GLY A 198 27.95 -6.79 12.48
N THR A 199 29.00 -6.08 12.10
CA THR A 199 28.90 -4.64 11.77
C THR A 199 28.20 -4.39 10.44
N VAL A 200 28.51 -5.17 9.40
CA VAL A 200 27.83 -5.11 8.10
C VAL A 200 26.38 -5.56 8.23
N GLY A 201 26.11 -6.62 8.99
CA GLY A 201 24.76 -7.12 9.25
C GLY A 201 23.85 -6.05 9.85
N VAL A 202 24.30 -5.41 10.94
CA VAL A 202 23.50 -4.34 11.57
C VAL A 202 23.32 -3.13 10.63
N LEU A 203 24.34 -2.75 9.85
CA LEU A 203 24.19 -1.69 8.85
C LEU A 203 23.14 -2.05 7.79
N HIS A 204 23.17 -3.29 7.29
CA HIS A 204 22.23 -3.77 6.29
C HIS A 204 20.80 -3.80 6.83
N THR A 205 20.59 -4.30 8.05
CA THR A 205 19.29 -4.26 8.72
C THR A 205 18.79 -2.83 8.91
N ALA A 206 19.64 -1.89 9.33
CA ALA A 206 19.26 -0.49 9.47
C ALA A 206 18.86 0.16 8.13
N MET A 207 19.50 -0.23 7.02
CA MET A 207 19.12 0.20 5.68
C MET A 207 17.81 -0.45 5.20
N ALA A 208 17.60 -1.73 5.52
CA ALA A 208 16.37 -2.45 5.16
C ALA A 208 15.13 -1.89 5.87
N LEU A 209 15.28 -1.42 7.11
CA LEU A 209 14.20 -0.80 7.90
C LEU A 209 13.99 0.69 7.58
N GLU A 210 14.74 1.26 6.63
CA GLU A 210 14.73 2.70 6.41
C GLU A 210 13.44 3.20 5.71
N ASP A 211 12.90 2.38 4.80
CA ASP A 211 11.60 2.58 4.16
C ASP A 211 10.63 1.49 4.67
N PRO A 212 9.69 1.82 5.56
CA PRO A 212 8.77 0.84 6.12
C PRO A 212 7.72 0.35 5.11
N PHE A 213 7.56 1.03 3.97
CA PHE A 213 6.53 0.71 2.97
C PHE A 213 7.07 -0.07 1.77
N ASP A 214 8.39 -0.25 1.70
CA ASP A 214 9.02 -1.06 0.67
C ASP A 214 8.89 -2.54 1.08
N ASN A 215 7.87 -3.23 0.55
CA ASN A 215 7.56 -4.65 0.81
C ASN A 215 8.68 -5.64 0.39
N GLN A 216 9.90 -5.14 0.17
CA GLN A 216 11.11 -5.90 -0.13
C GLN A 216 11.84 -6.39 1.13
N GLY A 217 11.64 -5.72 2.27
CA GLY A 217 12.22 -6.14 3.55
C GLY A 217 11.37 -7.21 4.25
N LEU A 218 12.01 -8.10 5.01
CA LEU A 218 11.32 -9.10 5.85
C LEU A 218 10.33 -8.44 6.84
N ASP A 219 10.66 -7.21 7.29
CA ASP A 219 9.95 -6.47 8.33
C ASP A 219 9.15 -5.25 7.81
N GLY A 220 8.76 -5.27 6.53
CA GLY A 220 7.94 -4.22 5.92
C GLY A 220 6.52 -4.13 6.51
N VAL A 221 5.89 -2.97 6.33
CA VAL A 221 4.48 -2.73 6.68
C VAL A 221 3.61 -3.07 5.47
N TYR A 222 2.81 -4.12 5.57
CA TYR A 222 1.89 -4.57 4.52
C TYR A 222 0.64 -3.67 4.44
N VAL A 223 0.83 -2.47 3.89
CA VAL A 223 -0.25 -1.48 3.72
C VAL A 223 -1.40 -2.03 2.88
N ASP A 224 -1.09 -2.76 1.80
CA ASP A 224 -2.09 -3.28 0.88
C ASP A 224 -3.10 -4.22 1.57
N GLU A 225 -2.58 -5.26 2.23
CA GLU A 225 -3.36 -6.22 3.01
C GLU A 225 -4.18 -5.50 4.09
N SER A 226 -3.53 -4.61 4.83
CA SER A 226 -4.17 -3.92 5.95
C SER A 226 -5.33 -3.01 5.51
N LEU A 227 -5.22 -2.35 4.35
CA LEU A 227 -6.27 -1.52 3.77
C LEU A 227 -7.35 -2.39 3.13
N TYR A 228 -6.97 -3.52 2.55
CA TYR A 228 -7.90 -4.51 2.01
C TYR A 228 -8.81 -5.11 3.07
N GLU A 229 -8.27 -5.50 4.22
CA GLU A 229 -9.06 -5.93 5.37
C GLU A 229 -10.06 -4.84 5.84
N ALA A 230 -9.61 -3.58 5.89
CA ALA A 230 -10.47 -2.47 6.31
C ALA A 230 -11.60 -2.22 5.30
N GLU A 231 -11.29 -2.32 4.01
CA GLU A 231 -12.24 -2.20 2.93
C GLU A 231 -13.28 -3.31 2.95
N GLN A 232 -12.86 -4.57 3.09
CA GLN A 232 -13.77 -5.71 3.23
C GLN A 232 -14.72 -5.55 4.42
N ALA A 233 -14.22 -5.07 5.56
CA ALA A 233 -15.05 -4.83 6.75
C ALA A 233 -16.17 -3.79 6.50
N ILE A 234 -15.93 -2.82 5.62
CA ILE A 234 -16.93 -1.81 5.24
C ILE A 234 -18.01 -2.43 4.35
N PHE A 235 -17.61 -3.18 3.32
CA PHE A 235 -18.54 -3.75 2.33
C PHE A 235 -19.30 -4.99 2.82
N PHE A 236 -18.67 -5.87 3.61
CA PHE A 236 -19.32 -7.06 4.16
C PHE A 236 -20.51 -6.73 5.09
N SER A 237 -20.47 -5.53 5.67
CA SER A 237 -21.51 -5.04 6.57
C SER A 237 -22.87 -4.80 5.88
N GLU A 238 -22.91 -4.74 4.55
CA GLU A 238 -24.12 -4.54 3.74
C GLU A 238 -24.79 -5.86 3.32
N GLU A 239 -24.01 -6.93 3.12
CA GLU A 239 -24.52 -8.25 2.71
C GLU A 239 -25.36 -8.92 3.82
N LEU A 240 -25.08 -8.59 5.09
CA LEU A 240 -25.89 -8.98 6.26
C LEU A 240 -27.20 -8.20 6.41
N LEU A 241 -27.38 -7.11 5.66
CA LEU A 241 -28.54 -6.22 5.72
C LEU A 241 -29.55 -6.45 4.60
N GLU A 242 -29.31 -7.37 3.65
CA GLU A 242 -30.41 -7.91 2.87
C GLU A 242 -31.37 -8.62 3.84
N PRO A 243 -32.61 -8.12 4.01
CA PRO A 243 -33.56 -8.82 4.83
C PRO A 243 -33.76 -10.20 4.21
N VAL A 244 -33.73 -11.24 5.04
CA VAL A 244 -34.29 -12.57 4.72
C VAL A 244 -35.81 -12.40 4.54
N THR A 245 -36.21 -11.75 3.45
CA THR A 245 -37.58 -11.57 2.99
C THR A 245 -37.67 -12.16 1.59
N HIS A 246 -37.23 -13.40 1.44
CA HIS A 246 -37.89 -14.33 0.54
C HIS A 246 -38.83 -15.20 1.38
N THR A 247 -39.95 -14.58 1.73
CA THR A 247 -41.30 -15.11 1.65
C THR A 247 -41.40 -16.65 1.60
N LYS A 248 -41.35 -17.27 2.79
CA LYS A 248 -41.95 -18.60 3.06
C LYS A 248 -43.47 -18.47 3.29
N ALA A 249 -44.13 -17.64 2.48
CA ALA A 249 -45.56 -17.35 2.59
C ALA A 249 -46.37 -17.64 1.30
N ASP A 250 -45.72 -18.08 0.21
CA ASP A 250 -46.41 -18.45 -1.03
C ASP A 250 -46.66 -19.97 -1.17
N SER A 251 -46.35 -20.78 -0.15
CA SER A 251 -46.53 -22.24 -0.20
C SER A 251 -47.83 -22.75 0.42
N ILE A 252 -48.76 -21.88 0.84
CA ILE A 252 -50.03 -22.30 1.43
C ILE A 252 -51.15 -21.44 0.85
N LEU A 253 -51.78 -21.95 -0.22
CA LEU A 253 -53.09 -21.60 -0.81
C LEU A 253 -53.05 -21.37 -2.33
N THR A 254 -52.73 -22.41 -3.10
CA THR A 254 -53.56 -22.78 -4.25
C THR A 254 -53.44 -24.28 -4.53
N HIS A 255 -54.60 -24.92 -4.52
CA HIS A 255 -54.86 -26.34 -4.64
C HIS A 255 -54.82 -26.80 -6.12
N HIS A 256 -54.31 -28.02 -6.34
CA HIS A 256 -54.81 -29.07 -7.24
C HIS A 256 -55.32 -28.76 -8.67
N GLN A 257 -54.64 -29.35 -9.67
CA GLN A 257 -55.12 -30.18 -10.81
C GLN A 257 -54.03 -30.14 -11.91
N GLY A 258 -53.56 -31.18 -12.60
CA GLY A 258 -53.89 -32.59 -12.71
C GLY A 258 -53.28 -33.10 -14.04
N ASN A 259 -52.72 -34.32 -14.01
CA ASN A 259 -52.63 -35.27 -15.13
C ASN A 259 -51.76 -35.03 -16.40
N SER A 260 -50.83 -35.96 -16.63
CA SER A 260 -50.86 -36.97 -17.73
C SER A 260 -49.63 -37.05 -18.65
N MET A 261 -48.94 -38.19 -18.49
CA MET A 261 -48.45 -39.14 -19.52
C MET A 261 -47.48 -38.76 -20.65
N LYS A 262 -46.45 -39.63 -20.71
CA LYS A 262 -45.90 -40.38 -21.85
C LYS A 262 -44.94 -39.67 -22.83
N GLY A 263 -43.73 -40.22 -22.88
CA GLY A 263 -43.40 -41.13 -23.98
C GLY A 263 -42.14 -40.82 -24.78
N GLU A 264 -41.14 -41.69 -24.63
CA GLU A 264 -40.25 -42.22 -25.68
C GLU A 264 -39.28 -41.25 -26.42
N SER A 265 -38.15 -41.64 -26.99
CA SER A 265 -37.18 -42.74 -26.85
C SER A 265 -36.11 -42.48 -27.94
N LYS A 266 -34.86 -42.86 -27.65
CA LYS A 266 -33.74 -43.16 -28.58
C LYS A 266 -33.05 -42.00 -29.32
N LEU A 267 -31.75 -41.76 -29.11
CA LEU A 267 -30.54 -42.55 -29.48
C LEU A 267 -30.11 -42.30 -30.93
N HIS A 268 -29.07 -41.50 -31.12
CA HIS A 268 -27.99 -41.84 -32.06
C HIS A 268 -26.65 -41.25 -31.63
N GLN A 269 -25.73 -42.18 -31.44
CA GLN A 269 -24.31 -42.04 -31.20
C GLN A 269 -23.60 -41.80 -32.54
N SER A 270 -22.47 -41.08 -32.51
CA SER A 270 -21.15 -41.57 -32.98
C SER A 270 -20.32 -40.55 -33.77
N ARG A 271 -19.17 -40.22 -33.16
CA ARG A 271 -17.79 -40.33 -33.69
C ARG A 271 -17.15 -39.26 -34.58
N ASP A 272 -15.96 -38.91 -34.08
CA ASP A 272 -14.66 -38.74 -34.77
C ASP A 272 -14.48 -37.47 -35.63
N ALA A 273 -13.32 -36.84 -35.75
CA ALA A 273 -12.05 -36.83 -35.03
C ALA A 273 -11.18 -35.74 -35.71
N ASN A 274 -10.27 -35.14 -34.93
CA ASN A 274 -8.91 -34.74 -35.30
C ASN A 274 -8.57 -33.59 -36.29
N VAL A 275 -7.79 -32.64 -35.73
CA VAL A 275 -6.41 -32.22 -36.15
C VAL A 275 -6.25 -31.28 -37.35
N THR A 276 -5.72 -30.07 -37.13
CA THR A 276 -4.36 -29.52 -37.51
C THR A 276 -4.39 -27.98 -37.32
N VAL A 277 -3.55 -27.36 -36.46
CA VAL A 277 -2.16 -26.91 -36.67
C VAL A 277 -1.95 -26.07 -37.95
N GLY A 278 -1.58 -24.80 -37.78
CA GLY A 278 -1.09 -23.91 -38.84
C GLY A 278 -0.71 -22.52 -38.31
N ASP A 279 0.56 -22.36 -37.92
CA ASP A 279 1.26 -21.08 -37.76
C ASP A 279 1.30 -20.30 -39.08
N SER A 280 1.30 -18.95 -39.03
CA SER A 280 2.39 -18.07 -39.53
C SER A 280 1.96 -16.61 -39.87
N VAL A 281 2.69 -15.66 -39.25
CA VAL A 281 3.42 -14.51 -39.86
C VAL A 281 2.71 -13.15 -40.15
N ASN A 282 3.33 -12.12 -39.52
CA ASN A 282 3.57 -10.69 -39.86
C ASN A 282 2.41 -9.78 -40.33
N GLU A 283 2.33 -8.55 -39.78
CA GLU A 283 3.10 -7.36 -40.24
C GLU A 283 2.85 -6.15 -39.30
N LEU A 284 3.92 -5.43 -38.94
CA LEU A 284 3.92 -4.10 -38.33
C LEU A 284 4.36 -3.09 -39.41
N PRO A 285 3.76 -1.89 -39.54
CA PRO A 285 4.32 -0.84 -40.36
C PRO A 285 5.16 0.14 -39.54
N HIS A 286 6.40 0.36 -40.00
CA HIS A 286 7.22 1.51 -39.67
C HIS A 286 6.66 2.78 -40.34
N SER A 287 6.80 3.92 -39.67
CA SER A 287 6.65 5.25 -40.26
C SER A 287 7.69 6.20 -39.63
N ASN A 288 8.77 6.44 -40.36
CA ASN A 288 9.71 7.55 -40.14
C ASN A 288 9.06 8.85 -40.63
N THR A 289 9.12 9.92 -39.83
CA THR A 289 9.17 11.29 -40.36
C THR A 289 10.10 12.14 -39.50
N ASP A 290 11.13 12.64 -40.18
CA ASP A 290 12.09 13.62 -39.74
C ASP A 290 11.43 15.00 -39.56
N VAL A 291 11.71 15.71 -38.47
CA VAL A 291 11.46 17.16 -38.34
C VAL A 291 12.61 17.81 -37.54
N GLU A 292 13.59 18.26 -38.30
CA GLU A 292 14.30 19.56 -38.26
C GLU A 292 14.27 20.41 -36.97
N ALA A 293 15.47 20.74 -36.47
CA ALA A 293 15.73 21.67 -35.36
C ALA A 293 16.11 23.09 -35.85
N PRO A 294 15.80 24.18 -35.12
CA PRO A 294 16.14 25.54 -35.53
C PRO A 294 17.51 26.02 -34.98
N PRO A 295 18.15 27.02 -35.62
CA PRO A 295 19.48 27.48 -35.26
C PRO A 295 19.48 28.49 -34.11
N HIS A 296 20.56 28.47 -33.36
CA HIS A 296 20.90 29.44 -32.32
C HIS A 296 21.33 30.78 -32.91
N HIS A 297 20.77 31.86 -32.36
CA HIS A 297 21.39 33.17 -32.25
C HIS A 297 21.43 33.55 -30.76
#